data_AF-A0A7C5L122-F1
#
_entry.id   AF-A0A7C5L122-F1
#
_cell.length_a   1.000
_cell.length_b   1.000
_cell.length_c   1.000
_cell.angle_alpha   90.00
_cell.angle_beta   90.00
_cell.angle_gamma   90.00
#
_symmetry.space_group_name_H-M   'P 1'
#
loop_
_entity.id
_entity.type
_entity.pdbx_description
1 polymer ?
#
loop_
_entity_poly.entity_id
_entity_poly.type
_entity_poly.pdbx_seq_one_letter_code
_entity_poly.pdbx_strand_id
1 'polypeptide(L)'
;MSETVEPYRPRHHIRIVTAASLFDGHDAAINIMRRIMQQSGAEVIHLGHNRSAEEIVNTAIQEDAQAIAITSYQGGHNEFFKYMYDLLQEKGAGHIRIFGGGGGTILPSEIEALQEYGIEKIYSPDDGRAMGLQGMINDLLQKSDFEPPLKIDKELSQLTPDDRLTIAHLITIVENEREEAQKLRRQLQ
;
A
#
# COMPACT_ATOMS: atom_id res chain seq x y z
N MET A 1 21.87 9.93 -23.69
CA MET A 1 22.23 9.00 -22.60
C MET A 1 21.12 9.11 -21.58
N SER A 2 20.36 8.04 -21.34
CA SER A 2 19.31 8.04 -20.32
C SER A 2 20.01 8.15 -18.96
N GLU A 3 19.82 9.25 -18.24
CA GLU A 3 20.29 9.38 -16.86
C GLU A 3 19.63 8.27 -16.03
N THR A 4 20.44 7.40 -15.45
CA THR A 4 19.95 6.33 -14.57
C THR A 4 19.50 6.96 -13.26
N VAL A 5 18.19 7.01 -13.04
CA VAL A 5 17.60 7.48 -11.78
C VAL A 5 18.05 6.54 -10.65
N GLU A 6 18.72 7.08 -9.62
CA GLU A 6 19.17 6.27 -8.49
C GLU A 6 17.98 5.77 -7.65
N PRO A 7 17.95 4.49 -7.24
CA PRO A 7 16.89 3.96 -6.38
C PRO A 7 16.87 4.62 -5.00
N TYR A 8 15.68 5.03 -4.56
CA TYR A 8 15.46 5.49 -3.19
C TYR A 8 15.66 4.33 -2.20
N ARG A 9 16.27 4.64 -1.05
CA ARG A 9 16.49 3.69 0.05
C ARG A 9 15.60 4.07 1.23
N PRO A 10 14.60 3.24 1.57
CA PRO A 10 13.73 3.47 2.73
C PRO A 10 14.51 3.56 4.04
N ARG A 11 14.01 4.37 4.97
CA ARG A 11 14.47 4.46 6.36
C ARG A 11 13.73 3.47 7.26
N HIS A 12 12.45 3.22 6.97
CA HIS A 12 11.62 2.23 7.66
C HIS A 12 11.44 0.97 6.79
N HIS A 13 10.99 -0.11 7.42
CA HIS A 13 10.57 -1.33 6.73
C HIS A 13 9.23 -1.10 6.02
N ILE A 14 9.29 -0.72 4.74
CA ILE A 14 8.08 -0.45 3.93
C ILE A 14 7.50 -1.77 3.41
N ARG A 15 6.24 -2.04 3.76
CA ARG A 15 5.40 -3.12 3.24
C ARG A 15 4.36 -2.55 2.27
N ILE A 16 4.24 -3.17 1.10
CA ILE A 16 3.31 -2.74 0.04
C ILE A 16 2.47 -3.93 -0.42
N VAL A 17 1.15 -3.78 -0.39
CA VAL A 17 0.23 -4.74 -1.03
C VAL A 17 0.07 -4.38 -2.51
N THR A 18 0.28 -5.34 -3.39
CA THR A 18 0.15 -5.14 -4.85
C THR A 18 -0.87 -6.08 -5.47
N ALA A 19 -1.75 -5.55 -6.31
CA ALA A 19 -2.74 -6.35 -7.05
C ALA A 19 -3.19 -5.67 -8.36
N ALA A 20 -3.83 -6.43 -9.25
CA ALA A 20 -4.71 -5.86 -10.28
C ALA A 20 -6.17 -5.88 -9.81
N SER A 21 -6.97 -4.91 -10.25
CA SER A 21 -8.36 -4.71 -9.83
C SER A 21 -9.28 -5.90 -10.13
N LEU A 22 -10.50 -5.88 -9.59
CA LEU A 22 -11.49 -6.94 -9.80
C LEU A 22 -11.82 -7.10 -11.29
N PHE A 23 -11.89 -8.34 -11.74
CA PHE A 23 -12.07 -8.75 -13.15
C PHE A 23 -11.00 -8.21 -14.11
N ASP A 24 -9.86 -7.74 -13.60
CA ASP A 24 -8.73 -7.34 -14.40
C ASP A 24 -7.66 -8.45 -14.43
N GLY A 25 -7.31 -8.90 -15.63
CA GLY A 25 -6.23 -9.86 -15.89
C GLY A 25 -4.89 -9.21 -16.29
N HIS A 26 -4.82 -7.88 -16.38
CA HIS A 26 -3.62 -7.16 -16.84
C HIS A 26 -2.58 -7.03 -15.72
N ASP A 27 -1.87 -8.11 -15.44
CA ASP A 27 -0.87 -8.16 -14.37
C ASP A 27 0.56 -7.79 -14.82
N ALA A 28 0.78 -7.59 -16.13
CA ALA A 28 2.10 -7.31 -16.68
C ALA A 28 2.74 -6.05 -16.07
N ALA A 29 1.95 -4.97 -15.95
CA ALA A 29 2.43 -3.70 -15.39
C ALA A 29 2.76 -3.83 -13.90
N ILE A 30 1.85 -4.37 -13.09
CA ILE A 30 2.08 -4.52 -11.64
C ILE A 30 3.24 -5.47 -11.34
N ASN A 31 3.44 -6.50 -12.17
CA ASN A 31 4.58 -7.41 -12.06
C ASN A 31 5.94 -6.73 -12.30
N ILE A 32 6.01 -5.77 -13.22
CA ILE A 32 7.22 -4.97 -13.43
C ILE A 32 7.43 -4.03 -12.25
N MET A 33 6.39 -3.29 -11.85
CA MET A 33 6.49 -2.32 -10.76
C MET A 33 6.92 -2.96 -9.44
N ARG A 34 6.33 -4.10 -9.06
CA ARG A 34 6.71 -4.79 -7.81
C ARG A 34 8.15 -5.25 -7.79
N ARG A 35 8.73 -5.65 -8.94
CA ARG A 35 10.14 -6.07 -9.01
C ARG A 35 11.06 -4.90 -8.70
N ILE A 36 10.72 -3.71 -9.19
CA ILE A 36 11.48 -2.48 -8.93
C ILE A 36 11.33 -2.05 -7.46
N MET A 37 10.12 -2.15 -6.89
CA MET A 37 9.88 -1.93 -5.45
C MET A 37 10.76 -2.85 -4.59
N GLN A 38 10.77 -4.16 -4.89
CA GLN A 38 11.58 -5.15 -4.19
C GLN A 38 13.09 -4.86 -4.31
N GLN A 39 13.57 -4.49 -5.52
CA GLN A 39 14.97 -4.11 -5.73
C GLN A 39 15.36 -2.85 -4.95
N SER A 40 14.41 -1.95 -4.72
CA SER A 40 14.61 -0.71 -3.96
C SER A 40 14.60 -0.95 -2.43
N GLY A 41 14.13 -2.12 -1.98
CA GLY A 41 14.19 -2.56 -0.59
C GLY A 41 12.83 -2.66 0.12
N ALA A 42 11.72 -2.52 -0.60
CA ALA A 42 10.38 -2.72 -0.02
C ALA A 42 9.99 -4.20 0.01
N GLU A 43 9.26 -4.58 1.06
CA GLU A 43 8.60 -5.87 1.16
C GLU A 43 7.27 -5.82 0.41
N VAL A 44 7.09 -6.70 -0.58
CA VAL A 44 5.90 -6.68 -1.44
C VAL A 44 5.04 -7.91 -1.23
N ILE A 45 3.83 -7.70 -0.72
CA ILE A 45 2.79 -8.70 -0.59
C ILE A 45 1.98 -8.68 -1.87
N HIS A 46 2.27 -9.62 -2.77
CA HIS A 46 1.67 -9.66 -4.10
C HIS A 46 0.47 -10.61 -4.15
N LEU A 47 -0.72 -10.05 -4.43
CA LEU A 47 -1.97 -10.81 -4.51
C LEU A 47 -2.29 -11.31 -5.93
N GLY A 48 -1.53 -10.90 -6.94
CA GLY A 48 -1.80 -11.24 -8.34
C GLY A 48 -2.89 -10.34 -8.94
N HIS A 49 -3.84 -10.94 -9.64
CA HIS A 49 -4.87 -10.23 -10.41
C HIS A 49 -6.28 -10.67 -10.02
N ASN A 50 -7.31 -9.98 -10.53
CA ASN A 50 -8.72 -10.24 -10.22
C ASN A 50 -9.03 -10.23 -8.71
N ARG A 51 -8.68 -9.13 -8.02
CA ARG A 51 -8.86 -8.98 -6.57
C ARG A 51 -9.92 -7.97 -6.22
N SER A 52 -10.78 -8.31 -5.26
CA SER A 52 -11.79 -7.38 -4.75
C SER A 52 -11.15 -6.32 -3.86
N ALA A 53 -11.79 -5.14 -3.77
CA ALA A 53 -11.36 -4.07 -2.87
C ALA A 53 -11.26 -4.56 -1.42
N GLU A 54 -12.25 -5.35 -0.97
CA GLU A 54 -12.27 -5.90 0.38
C GLU A 54 -11.11 -6.87 0.65
N GLU A 55 -10.78 -7.75 -0.31
CA GLU A 55 -9.63 -8.66 -0.18
C GLU A 55 -8.34 -7.87 -0.01
N ILE A 56 -8.10 -6.89 -0.89
CA ILE A 56 -6.92 -6.03 -0.87
C ILE A 56 -6.80 -5.27 0.46
N VAL A 57 -7.89 -4.61 0.89
CA VAL A 57 -7.91 -3.82 2.12
C VAL A 57 -7.68 -4.69 3.36
N ASN A 58 -8.35 -5.85 3.44
CA ASN A 58 -8.16 -6.76 4.56
C ASN A 58 -6.73 -7.28 4.63
N THR A 59 -6.10 -7.62 3.48
CA THR A 59 -4.68 -7.98 3.45
C THR A 59 -3.80 -6.82 3.91
N ALA A 60 -4.01 -5.60 3.41
CA ALA A 60 -3.19 -4.45 3.79
C ALA A 60 -3.23 -4.17 5.30
N ILE A 61 -4.39 -4.33 5.92
CA ILE A 61 -4.57 -4.19 7.37
C ILE A 61 -3.85 -5.31 8.13
N GLN A 62 -4.03 -6.57 7.70
CA GLN A 62 -3.41 -7.72 8.36
C GLN A 62 -1.88 -7.72 8.26
N GLU A 63 -1.36 -7.18 7.17
CA GLU A 63 0.08 -7.06 6.90
C GLU A 63 0.67 -5.74 7.42
N ASP A 64 -0.12 -4.91 8.11
CA ASP A 64 0.25 -3.57 8.60
C ASP A 64 1.01 -2.73 7.56
N ALA A 65 0.49 -2.74 6.32
CA ALA A 65 1.17 -2.17 5.18
C ALA A 65 1.04 -0.64 5.12
N GLN A 66 2.12 0.06 4.80
CA GLN A 66 2.08 1.51 4.58
C GLN A 66 1.36 1.90 3.30
N ALA A 67 1.31 1.00 2.31
CA ALA A 67 0.70 1.30 1.02
C ALA A 67 0.06 0.11 0.31
N ILE A 68 -0.88 0.47 -0.57
CA ILE A 68 -1.50 -0.40 -1.56
C ILE A 68 -1.18 0.17 -2.94
N ALA A 69 -0.72 -0.66 -3.87
CA ALA A 69 -0.50 -0.28 -5.26
C ALA A 69 -1.31 -1.15 -6.22
N ILE A 70 -2.23 -0.52 -6.95
CA ILE A 70 -3.18 -1.21 -7.84
C ILE A 70 -2.97 -0.84 -9.29
N THR A 71 -3.08 -1.83 -10.19
CA THR A 71 -3.32 -1.57 -11.60
C THR A 71 -4.77 -1.82 -11.99
N SER A 72 -5.35 -0.91 -12.76
CA SER A 72 -6.72 -1.05 -13.29
C SER A 72 -6.79 -0.65 -14.76
N TYR A 73 -6.99 -1.64 -15.63
CA TYR A 73 -7.03 -1.50 -17.09
C TYR A 73 -8.40 -1.81 -17.69
N GLN A 74 -9.35 -2.34 -16.92
CA GLN A 74 -10.69 -2.74 -17.39
C GLN A 74 -11.80 -1.70 -17.16
N GLY A 75 -11.47 -0.54 -16.58
CA GLY A 75 -12.45 0.48 -16.20
C GLY A 75 -13.10 0.20 -14.84
N GLY A 76 -14.05 1.05 -14.44
CA GLY A 76 -14.64 1.01 -13.09
C GLY A 76 -13.67 1.43 -11.97
N HIS A 77 -12.51 2.00 -12.35
CA HIS A 77 -11.46 2.42 -11.43
C HIS A 77 -11.93 3.49 -10.46
N ASN A 78 -12.79 4.41 -10.89
CA ASN A 78 -13.27 5.49 -10.02
C ASN A 78 -13.99 4.93 -8.79
N GLU A 79 -14.97 4.06 -9.02
CA GLU A 79 -15.74 3.41 -7.97
C GLU A 79 -14.86 2.47 -7.15
N PHE A 80 -13.98 1.72 -7.81
CA PHE A 80 -13.09 0.77 -7.14
C PHE A 80 -12.14 1.46 -6.16
N PHE A 81 -11.46 2.53 -6.57
CA PHE A 81 -10.54 3.28 -5.71
C PHE A 81 -11.26 3.99 -4.58
N LYS A 82 -12.39 4.64 -4.85
CA LYS A 82 -13.20 5.30 -3.80
C LYS A 82 -13.69 4.29 -2.76
N TYR A 83 -14.17 3.14 -3.21
CA TYR A 83 -14.62 2.09 -2.30
C TYR A 83 -13.48 1.53 -1.44
N MET A 84 -12.29 1.32 -2.01
CA MET A 84 -11.11 0.94 -1.21
C MET A 84 -10.77 2.00 -0.15
N TYR A 85 -10.79 3.27 -0.52
CA TYR A 85 -10.53 4.37 0.41
C TYR A 85 -11.55 4.38 1.56
N ASP A 86 -12.84 4.31 1.25
CA ASP A 86 -13.92 4.28 2.25
C ASP A 86 -13.77 3.08 3.20
N LEU A 87 -13.45 1.90 2.67
CA LEU A 87 -13.21 0.70 3.49
C LEU A 87 -12.03 0.86 4.46
N LEU A 88 -10.95 1.54 4.04
CA LEU A 88 -9.83 1.83 4.93
C LEU A 88 -10.25 2.80 6.04
N GLN A 89 -11.02 3.83 5.72
CA GLN A 89 -11.53 4.78 6.72
C GLN A 89 -12.46 4.08 7.71
N GLU A 90 -13.40 3.27 7.22
CA GLU A 90 -14.35 2.51 8.05
C GLU A 90 -13.63 1.56 9.03
N LYS A 91 -12.54 0.93 8.58
CA LYS A 91 -11.75 -0.02 9.37
C LYS A 91 -10.67 0.66 10.23
N GLY A 92 -10.62 1.99 10.29
CA GLY A 92 -9.63 2.74 11.08
C GLY A 92 -8.20 2.69 10.53
N ALA A 93 -8.03 2.26 9.28
CA ALA A 93 -6.76 2.09 8.59
C ALA A 93 -6.49 3.20 7.56
N GLY A 94 -7.04 4.39 7.78
CA GLY A 94 -6.92 5.53 6.87
C GLY A 94 -5.50 6.08 6.65
N HIS A 95 -4.52 5.56 7.39
CA HIS A 95 -3.10 5.88 7.21
C HIS A 95 -2.46 5.14 6.03
N ILE A 96 -3.06 4.03 5.57
CA ILE A 96 -2.56 3.24 4.44
C ILE A 96 -2.77 4.03 3.15
N ARG A 97 -1.68 4.33 2.44
CA ARG A 97 -1.73 5.14 1.22
C ARG A 97 -2.10 4.30 0.01
N ILE A 98 -3.04 4.78 -0.82
CA ILE A 98 -3.43 4.09 -2.05
C ILE A 98 -2.73 4.73 -3.25
N PHE A 99 -2.05 3.90 -4.04
CA PHE A 99 -1.44 4.25 -5.32
C PHE A 99 -2.10 3.48 -6.45
N GLY A 100 -2.13 4.07 -7.63
CA GLY A 100 -2.73 3.43 -8.80
C GLY A 100 -2.09 3.74 -10.13
N GLY A 101 -2.42 2.94 -11.13
CA GLY A 101 -2.11 3.19 -12.53
C GLY A 101 -3.00 2.37 -13.47
N GLY A 102 -3.29 2.90 -14.65
CA GLY A 102 -4.15 2.23 -15.64
C GLY A 102 -3.76 2.54 -17.07
N GLY A 103 -2.53 3.04 -17.29
CA GLY A 103 -2.12 3.57 -18.59
C GLY A 103 -3.08 4.69 -19.04
N GLY A 104 -3.60 4.57 -20.26
CA GLY A 104 -4.56 5.54 -20.81
C GLY A 104 -6.02 5.32 -20.38
N THR A 105 -6.32 4.31 -19.56
CA THR A 105 -7.69 3.99 -19.13
C THR A 105 -8.23 5.01 -18.12
N ILE A 106 -7.37 5.62 -17.31
CA ILE A 106 -7.75 6.61 -16.28
C ILE A 106 -7.44 8.01 -16.83
N LEU A 107 -8.48 8.81 -17.05
CA LEU A 107 -8.36 10.14 -17.64
C LEU A 107 -7.76 11.16 -16.65
N PRO A 108 -7.09 12.23 -17.12
CA PRO A 108 -6.51 13.25 -16.24
C PRO A 108 -7.50 13.85 -15.23
N SER A 109 -8.74 14.12 -15.64
CA SER A 109 -9.80 14.62 -14.75
C SER A 109 -10.24 13.60 -13.70
N GLU A 110 -10.16 12.31 -14.01
CA GLU A 110 -10.46 11.24 -13.06
C GLU A 110 -9.32 11.05 -12.06
N ILE A 111 -8.07 11.18 -12.53
CA ILE A 111 -6.88 11.20 -11.67
C ILE A 111 -6.98 12.35 -10.64
N GLU A 112 -7.35 13.55 -11.09
CA GLU A 112 -7.55 14.70 -10.21
C GLU A 112 -8.66 14.41 -9.17
N ALA A 113 -9.83 13.99 -9.63
CA ALA A 113 -10.96 13.67 -8.74
C ALA A 113 -10.67 12.53 -7.74
N LEU A 114 -9.89 11.52 -8.14
CA LEU A 114 -9.48 10.43 -7.24
C LEU A 114 -8.47 10.91 -6.20
N GLN A 115 -7.52 11.76 -6.57
CA GLN A 115 -6.54 12.28 -5.63
C GLN A 115 -7.17 13.28 -4.65
N GLU A 116 -8.10 14.13 -5.12
CA GLU A 116 -8.90 14.99 -4.24
C GLU A 116 -9.74 14.19 -3.23
N TYR A 117 -10.17 12.98 -3.61
CA TYR A 117 -10.94 12.11 -2.73
C TYR A 117 -10.11 11.50 -1.59
N GLY A 118 -8.79 11.37 -1.78
CA GLY A 118 -7.87 10.81 -0.78
C GLY A 118 -6.95 9.70 -1.29
N ILE A 119 -6.97 9.39 -2.60
CA ILE A 119 -5.98 8.51 -3.22
C ILE A 119 -4.65 9.26 -3.31
N GLU A 120 -3.56 8.67 -2.81
CA GLU A 120 -2.27 9.38 -2.68
C GLU A 120 -1.70 9.80 -4.03
N LYS A 121 -1.70 8.89 -5.02
CA LYS A 121 -1.21 9.19 -6.37
C LYS A 121 -1.71 8.16 -7.38
N ILE A 122 -2.26 8.65 -8.49
CA ILE A 122 -2.45 7.84 -9.71
C ILE A 122 -1.39 8.27 -10.73
N TYR A 123 -0.60 7.30 -11.20
CA TYR A 123 0.45 7.53 -12.19
C TYR A 123 -0.12 7.40 -13.61
N SER A 124 0.00 8.48 -14.37
CA SER A 124 -0.36 8.55 -15.78
C SER A 124 0.81 8.09 -16.68
N PRO A 125 0.56 7.82 -17.98
CA PRO A 125 1.63 7.58 -18.94
C PRO A 125 2.63 8.75 -19.03
N ASP A 126 2.20 9.96 -18.69
CA ASP A 126 3.00 11.18 -18.77
C ASP A 126 3.97 11.25 -17.58
N ASP A 127 3.52 10.86 -16.39
CA ASP A 127 4.40 10.65 -15.22
C ASP A 127 5.47 9.60 -15.56
N GLY A 128 5.09 8.50 -16.23
CA GLY A 128 6.04 7.47 -16.67
C GLY A 128 7.10 7.97 -17.65
N ARG A 129 6.75 8.90 -18.54
CA ARG A 129 7.71 9.55 -19.47
C ARG A 129 8.61 10.55 -18.76
N ALA A 130 8.08 11.28 -17.79
CA ALA A 130 8.82 12.33 -17.07
C ALA A 130 9.76 11.75 -15.99
N MET A 131 9.30 10.76 -15.23
CA MET A 131 9.99 10.22 -14.06
C MET A 131 10.77 8.94 -14.38
N GLY A 132 10.36 8.22 -15.43
CA GLY A 132 10.76 6.83 -15.64
C GLY A 132 10.16 5.89 -14.58
N LEU A 133 10.31 4.58 -14.80
CA LEU A 133 9.76 3.56 -13.89
C LEU A 133 10.37 3.66 -12.49
N GLN A 134 11.70 3.81 -12.39
CA GLN A 134 12.38 3.95 -11.09
C GLN A 134 11.96 5.24 -10.37
N GLY A 135 11.76 6.35 -11.09
CA GLY A 135 11.31 7.60 -10.48
C GLY A 135 9.90 7.49 -9.88
N MET A 136 8.97 6.82 -10.55
CA MET A 136 7.63 6.56 -9.98
C MET A 136 7.71 5.69 -8.72
N ILE A 137 8.57 4.66 -8.72
CA ILE A 137 8.76 3.84 -7.51
C ILE A 137 9.43 4.64 -6.39
N ASN A 138 10.38 5.51 -6.70
CA ASN A 138 10.99 6.38 -5.69
C ASN A 138 9.98 7.31 -5.04
N ASP A 139 9.09 7.94 -5.82
CA ASP A 139 8.02 8.79 -5.30
C ASP A 139 7.06 8.00 -4.39
N LEU A 140 6.65 6.80 -4.84
CA LEU A 140 5.82 5.91 -4.03
C LEU A 140 6.50 5.56 -2.71
N LEU A 141 7.76 5.11 -2.75
CA LEU A 141 8.48 4.71 -1.54
C LEU A 141 8.71 5.88 -0.59
N GLN A 142 9.05 7.06 -1.10
CA GLN A 142 9.23 8.25 -0.26
C GLN A 142 7.95 8.62 0.48
N LYS A 143 6.80 8.50 -0.18
CA LYS A 143 5.48 8.75 0.42
C LYS A 143 5.11 7.64 1.41
N SER A 144 5.56 6.42 1.20
CA SER A 144 5.31 5.28 2.09
C SER A 144 6.33 5.10 3.21
N ASP A 145 7.39 5.92 3.28
CA ASP A 145 8.47 5.77 4.26
C ASP A 145 8.12 6.39 5.62
N PHE A 146 7.19 5.75 6.33
CA PHE A 146 6.79 6.12 7.68
C PHE A 146 6.54 4.90 8.54
N GLU A 147 6.60 5.10 9.85
CA GLU A 147 6.17 4.14 10.84
C GLU A 147 4.63 4.17 10.95
N PRO A 148 3.92 3.04 10.76
CA PRO A 148 2.47 3.00 10.89
C PRO A 148 2.03 3.53 12.27
N PRO A 149 0.98 4.36 12.34
CA PRO A 149 0.59 4.99 13.59
C PRO A 149 0.02 3.97 14.59
N LEU A 150 0.60 3.91 15.78
CA LEU A 150 0.12 3.07 16.88
C LEU A 150 -1.17 3.64 17.49
N LYS A 151 -2.25 2.84 17.46
CA LYS A 151 -3.45 3.10 18.27
C LYS A 151 -3.80 1.87 19.11
N ILE A 152 -3.24 1.80 20.30
CA ILE A 152 -3.66 0.83 21.33
C ILE A 152 -4.69 1.52 22.22
N ASP A 153 -5.96 1.22 22.00
CA ASP A 153 -7.09 1.70 22.81
C ASP A 153 -7.59 0.67 23.84
N LYS A 154 -7.09 -0.56 23.77
CA LYS A 154 -7.43 -1.67 24.67
C LYS A 154 -6.19 -2.22 25.36
N GLU A 155 -6.36 -2.71 26.59
CA GLU A 155 -5.33 -3.52 27.23
C GLU A 155 -5.11 -4.83 26.44
N LEU A 156 -3.86 -5.31 26.40
CA LEU A 156 -3.51 -6.54 25.66
C LEU A 156 -4.33 -7.75 26.12
N SER A 157 -4.67 -7.81 27.40
CA SER A 157 -5.50 -8.85 28.01
C SER A 157 -6.95 -8.88 27.49
N GLN A 158 -7.39 -7.80 26.82
CA GLN A 158 -8.74 -7.63 26.31
C GLN A 158 -8.83 -7.77 24.79
N LEU A 159 -7.70 -8.00 24.10
CA LEU A 159 -7.69 -8.17 22.66
C LEU A 159 -8.38 -9.47 22.25
N THR A 160 -9.21 -9.39 21.21
CA THR A 160 -9.83 -10.55 20.57
C THR A 160 -9.31 -10.69 19.14
N PRO A 161 -9.50 -11.85 18.48
CA PRO A 161 -9.14 -12.03 17.07
C PRO A 161 -9.79 -11.04 16.09
N ASP A 162 -10.83 -10.32 16.52
CA ASP A 162 -11.49 -9.30 15.71
C ASP A 162 -10.74 -7.96 15.73
N ASP A 163 -9.82 -7.74 16.69
CA ASP A 163 -8.96 -6.55 16.80
C ASP A 163 -7.78 -6.61 15.81
N ARG A 164 -8.08 -6.93 14.54
CA ARG A 164 -7.08 -7.25 13.50
C ARG A 164 -6.03 -6.17 13.29
N LEU A 165 -6.45 -4.90 13.27
CA LEU A 165 -5.55 -3.77 13.09
C LEU A 165 -4.53 -3.67 14.23
N THR A 166 -5.01 -3.75 15.47
CA THR A 166 -4.15 -3.71 16.67
C THR A 166 -3.21 -4.92 16.70
N ILE A 167 -3.72 -6.11 16.39
CA ILE A 167 -2.90 -7.33 16.35
C ILE A 167 -1.80 -7.23 15.28
N ALA A 168 -2.14 -6.80 14.06
CA ALA A 168 -1.18 -6.67 12.96
C ALA A 168 -0.05 -5.71 13.35
N HIS A 169 -0.40 -4.56 13.92
CA HIS A 169 0.60 -3.58 14.32
C HIS A 169 1.49 -4.05 15.50
N LEU A 170 0.93 -4.79 16.46
CA LEU A 170 1.74 -5.41 17.53
C LEU A 170 2.76 -6.41 16.97
N ILE A 171 2.41 -7.12 15.89
CA ILE A 171 3.35 -8.01 15.19
C ILE A 171 4.50 -7.19 14.57
N THR A 172 4.20 -6.07 13.91
CA THR A 172 5.19 -5.15 13.35
C THR A 172 6.17 -4.62 14.42
N ILE A 173 5.66 -4.22 15.59
CA ILE A 173 6.51 -3.79 16.71
C ILE A 173 7.45 -4.91 17.14
N VAL A 174 6.92 -6.13 17.30
CA VAL A 174 7.72 -7.28 17.72
C VAL A 174 8.78 -7.65 16.68
N GLU A 175 8.49 -7.48 15.40
CA GLU A 175 9.41 -7.74 14.30
C GLU A 175 10.56 -6.72 14.25
N ASN A 176 10.26 -5.44 14.44
CA ASN A 176 11.23 -4.34 14.27
C ASN A 176 11.99 -3.99 15.56
N GLU A 177 11.37 -4.11 16.74
CA GLU A 177 11.92 -3.62 18.00
C GLU A 177 12.09 -4.71 19.06
N ARG A 178 13.33 -5.18 19.23
CA ARG A 178 13.66 -6.25 20.19
C ARG A 178 13.37 -5.89 21.65
N GLU A 179 13.47 -4.63 22.04
CA GLU A 179 13.20 -4.17 23.41
C GLU A 179 11.70 -4.04 23.68
N GLU A 180 10.92 -3.46 22.76
CA GLU A 180 9.46 -3.42 22.88
C GLU A 180 8.85 -4.80 22.83
N ALA A 181 9.35 -5.70 21.98
CA ALA A 181 8.98 -7.11 21.99
C ALA A 181 9.15 -7.76 23.37
N GLN A 182 10.22 -7.42 24.11
CA GLN A 182 10.44 -7.91 25.46
C GLN A 182 9.48 -7.31 26.48
N LYS A 183 9.14 -6.01 26.36
CA LYS A 183 8.14 -5.36 27.22
C LYS A 183 6.75 -5.96 27.00
N LEU A 184 6.34 -6.12 25.74
CA LEU A 184 5.07 -6.71 25.35
C LEU A 184 4.94 -8.14 25.87
N ARG A 185 6.00 -8.94 25.72
CA ARG A 185 6.04 -10.32 26.23
C ARG A 185 5.84 -10.41 27.75
N ARG A 186 6.33 -9.43 28.52
CA ARG A 186 6.13 -9.40 29.98
C ARG A 186 4.68 -9.07 30.38
N GLN A 187 3.94 -8.35 29.53
CA GLN A 187 2.53 -8.02 29.78
C GLN A 187 1.58 -9.18 29.46
N LEU A 188 2.04 -10.19 28.72
CA LEU A 188 1.29 -11.40 28.35
C LEU A 188 1.53 -12.60 29.29
N GLN A 189 2.42 -12.45 30.29
CA GLN A 189 2.73 -13.47 31.31
C GLN A 189 2.02 -13.17 32.63
#